data_AF-R7Z0H3-F1
#
_entry.id   AF-R7Z0H3-F1
#
_cell.length_a   1.000
_cell.length_b   1.000
_cell.length_c   1.000
_cell.angle_alpha   90.00
_cell.angle_beta   90.00
_cell.angle_gamma   90.00
#
_symmetry.space_group_name_H-M   'P 1'
#
loop_
_entity.id
_entity.type
_entity.pdbx_description
1 polymer ?
#
loop_
_entity_poly.entity_id
_entity_poly.type
_entity_poly.pdbx_seq_one_letter_code
_entity_poly.pdbx_strand_id
1 'polypeptide(L)'
;MHSLNSLISLLLLTATFLASQIPFTSATPLPRALSIPPAPADPPKPADGDGIGPYNSQDAGIRDRLAKTKFYAVAVAAGELGLVNAERGMRHYLGNSGNDLNVPPESMMSGLSKLRDSVKALAQNEAAAAYKSISGASGEKAFRSSWKNFYATKDQSWDWYFAIGGFSYSVTGVVTKASGGGSLKYRVHVFDRYNWDAGKSVDIGPFHFEDTELGNLHLKGLAREYTVRGSSAVNEVKKFTPTTVIPPPSTGGRG
;
A
#
# COMPACT_ATOMS: atom_id res chain seq x y z
N MET A 1 -65.98 -71.20 58.53
CA MET A 1 -65.38 -70.36 59.60
C MET A 1 -64.20 -69.60 58.99
N HIS A 2 -64.28 -68.26 58.97
CA HIS A 2 -63.27 -67.19 58.72
C HIS A 2 -62.12 -67.41 57.68
N SER A 3 -61.72 -66.48 56.81
CA SER A 3 -62.03 -65.06 56.59
C SER A 3 -61.41 -64.56 55.27
N LEU A 4 -62.09 -63.58 54.66
CA LEU A 4 -61.62 -62.35 53.98
C LEU A 4 -60.60 -62.37 52.81
N ASN A 5 -61.07 -61.75 51.72
CA ASN A 5 -60.50 -60.62 50.94
C ASN A 5 -59.12 -60.77 50.26
N SER A 6 -58.79 -60.14 49.15
CA SER A 6 -59.46 -59.39 48.06
C SER A 6 -58.32 -58.94 47.11
N LEU A 7 -58.67 -58.64 45.84
CA LEU A 7 -58.18 -57.52 45.01
C LEU A 7 -57.58 -57.84 43.63
N ILE A 8 -58.19 -57.11 42.69
CA ILE A 8 -57.95 -56.88 41.26
C ILE A 8 -56.77 -55.89 41.09
N SER A 9 -56.03 -55.98 39.98
CA SER A 9 -55.11 -54.93 39.52
C SER A 9 -55.24 -54.71 38.00
N LEU A 10 -55.50 -53.46 37.61
CA LEU A 10 -55.52 -52.96 36.23
C LEU A 10 -54.51 -51.80 36.15
N LEU A 11 -53.49 -51.94 35.30
CA LEU A 11 -52.46 -50.92 35.08
C LEU A 11 -52.99 -49.79 34.17
N LEU A 12 -52.81 -48.54 34.59
CA LEU A 12 -52.84 -47.35 33.73
C LEU A 12 -51.46 -46.67 33.76
N LEU A 13 -50.93 -46.38 32.57
CA LEU A 13 -49.66 -45.68 32.33
C LEU A 13 -49.93 -44.18 32.22
N THR A 14 -49.30 -43.34 33.04
CA THR A 14 -49.30 -41.87 32.89
C THR A 14 -47.91 -41.38 32.49
N ALA A 15 -47.82 -40.67 31.36
CA ALA A 15 -46.61 -40.00 30.90
C ALA A 15 -46.61 -38.53 31.37
N THR A 16 -45.55 -38.10 32.06
CA THR A 16 -45.29 -36.70 32.41
C THR A 16 -44.24 -36.11 31.48
N PHE A 17 -44.57 -35.01 30.81
CA PHE A 17 -43.64 -34.18 30.04
C PHE A 17 -42.95 -33.17 30.97
N LEU A 18 -41.62 -33.16 31.03
CA LEU A 18 -40.82 -32.15 31.72
C LEU A 18 -40.17 -31.24 30.66
N ALA A 19 -40.66 -30.02 30.52
CA ALA A 19 -40.07 -29.02 29.61
C ALA A 19 -38.89 -28.32 30.29
N SER A 20 -37.67 -28.66 29.91
CA SER A 20 -36.44 -27.96 30.32
C SER A 20 -36.29 -26.66 29.53
N GLN A 21 -36.39 -25.51 30.20
CA GLN A 21 -36.10 -24.21 29.60
C GLN A 21 -34.58 -23.98 29.60
N ILE A 22 -33.93 -24.11 28.44
CA ILE A 22 -32.56 -23.66 28.24
C ILE A 22 -32.62 -22.17 27.91
N PRO A 23 -32.04 -21.26 28.71
CA PRO A 23 -31.97 -19.87 28.35
C PRO A 23 -31.04 -19.70 27.14
N PHE A 24 -31.61 -19.32 26.00
CA PHE A 24 -30.84 -18.83 24.86
C PHE A 24 -30.23 -17.48 25.24
N THR A 25 -28.99 -17.48 25.71
CA THR A 25 -28.18 -16.25 25.77
C THR A 25 -27.79 -15.90 24.34
N SER A 26 -28.51 -14.97 23.73
CA SER A 26 -28.08 -14.31 22.50
C SER A 26 -26.83 -13.49 22.81
N ALA A 27 -25.65 -14.10 22.66
CA ALA A 27 -24.40 -13.36 22.68
C ALA A 27 -24.38 -12.46 21.44
N THR A 28 -24.64 -11.17 21.62
CA THR A 28 -24.40 -10.15 20.60
C THR A 28 -22.92 -10.23 20.21
N PRO A 29 -22.57 -10.50 18.94
CA PRO A 29 -21.18 -10.45 18.54
C PRO A 29 -20.66 -9.04 18.81
N LEU A 30 -19.53 -8.94 19.53
CA LEU A 30 -18.86 -7.66 19.75
C LEU A 30 -18.67 -6.95 18.38
N PRO A 31 -18.89 -5.62 18.31
CA PRO A 31 -18.63 -4.88 17.09
C PRO A 31 -17.21 -5.17 16.59
N ARG A 32 -17.07 -5.64 15.35
CA ARG A 32 -15.77 -5.92 14.75
C ARG A 32 -15.00 -4.60 14.64
N ALA A 33 -13.79 -4.55 15.19
CA ALA A 33 -12.90 -3.39 15.04
C ALA A 33 -12.72 -3.01 13.56
N LEU A 34 -12.74 -1.71 13.26
CA LEU A 34 -12.56 -1.23 11.89
C LEU A 34 -11.18 -1.64 11.37
N SER A 35 -11.15 -2.17 10.15
CA SER A 35 -9.90 -2.47 9.44
C SER A 35 -9.37 -1.23 8.71
N ILE A 36 -8.04 -1.11 8.61
CA ILE A 36 -7.40 -0.10 7.76
C ILE A 36 -7.87 -0.28 6.31
N PRO A 37 -8.42 0.76 5.66
CA PRO A 37 -8.83 0.69 4.25
C PRO A 37 -7.65 0.29 3.34
N PRO A 38 -7.92 -0.33 2.17
CA PRO A 38 -6.87 -0.49 1.16
C PRO A 38 -6.46 0.87 0.59
N ALA A 39 -5.34 0.87 -0.13
CA ALA A 39 -4.85 2.03 -0.87
C ALA A 39 -5.98 2.69 -1.70
N PRO A 40 -5.93 4.02 -1.93
CA PRO A 40 -6.83 4.66 -2.87
C PRO A 40 -6.74 4.01 -4.25
N ALA A 41 -7.79 4.18 -5.06
CA ALA A 41 -7.70 3.86 -6.48
C ALA A 41 -6.59 4.68 -7.13
N ASP A 42 -6.01 4.14 -8.21
CA ASP A 42 -4.91 4.80 -8.91
C ASP A 42 -5.27 6.24 -9.31
N PRO A 43 -4.31 7.16 -9.30
CA PRO A 43 -4.48 8.45 -9.95
C PRO A 43 -5.03 8.26 -11.37
N PRO A 44 -5.91 9.12 -11.89
CA PRO A 44 -6.33 9.04 -13.30
C PRO A 44 -5.13 9.17 -14.24
N LYS A 45 -5.26 8.68 -15.48
CA LYS A 45 -4.25 8.94 -16.52
C LYS A 45 -4.26 10.42 -16.91
N PRO A 46 -3.11 11.04 -17.19
CA PRO A 46 -3.09 12.41 -17.71
C PRO A 46 -3.86 12.49 -19.05
N ALA A 47 -4.51 13.62 -19.29
CA ALA A 47 -5.32 13.83 -20.50
C ALA A 47 -4.47 13.83 -21.78
N ASP A 48 -3.23 14.30 -21.68
CA ASP A 48 -2.30 14.47 -22.81
C ASP A 48 -1.56 13.17 -23.17
N GLY A 49 -1.81 12.07 -22.45
CA GLY A 49 -1.12 10.80 -22.63
C GLY A 49 -0.45 10.31 -21.35
N ASP A 50 -0.03 9.04 -21.37
CA ASP A 50 0.58 8.34 -20.26
C ASP A 50 1.71 7.47 -20.83
N GLY A 51 2.91 8.05 -20.96
CA GLY A 51 4.05 7.46 -21.66
C GLY A 51 4.11 7.80 -23.15
N ILE A 52 5.07 7.18 -23.83
CA ILE A 52 5.43 7.47 -25.23
C ILE A 52 4.39 6.99 -26.27
N GLY A 53 3.49 6.08 -25.90
CA GLY A 53 2.49 5.50 -26.79
C GLY A 53 2.32 3.98 -26.61
N PRO A 54 1.53 3.31 -27.48
CA PRO A 54 1.19 1.90 -27.30
C PRO A 54 2.39 0.96 -27.44
N TYR A 55 2.45 -0.03 -26.54
CA TYR A 55 3.47 -1.08 -26.54
C TYR A 55 3.50 -1.87 -27.84
N ASN A 56 4.70 -2.12 -28.36
CA ASN A 56 4.94 -2.93 -29.57
C ASN A 56 4.11 -2.46 -30.78
N SER A 57 3.92 -1.14 -30.90
CA SER A 57 3.23 -0.50 -32.03
C SER A 57 4.11 -0.29 -33.26
N GLN A 58 5.42 -0.52 -33.14
CA GLN A 58 6.39 -0.38 -34.23
C GLN A 58 7.37 -1.56 -34.28
N ASP A 59 7.89 -1.87 -35.47
CA ASP A 59 8.85 -2.96 -35.64
C ASP A 59 10.25 -2.61 -35.12
N ALA A 60 10.87 -3.57 -34.41
CA ALA A 60 12.22 -3.48 -33.89
C ALA A 60 13.31 -3.82 -34.92
N GLY A 61 14.26 -2.92 -35.12
CA GLY A 61 15.48 -3.12 -35.89
C GLY A 61 16.68 -3.58 -35.05
N ILE A 62 17.81 -3.79 -35.72
CA ILE A 62 19.09 -4.16 -35.07
C ILE A 62 19.57 -3.05 -34.13
N ARG A 63 19.41 -1.78 -34.52
CA ARG A 63 19.80 -0.62 -33.71
C ARG A 63 19.04 -0.56 -32.38
N ASP A 64 17.75 -0.91 -32.37
CA ASP A 64 16.93 -0.92 -31.16
C ASP A 64 17.38 -2.04 -30.19
N ARG A 65 17.76 -3.21 -30.73
CA ARG A 65 18.33 -4.30 -29.92
C ARG A 65 19.70 -3.94 -29.33
N LEU A 66 20.52 -3.19 -30.07
CA LEU A 66 21.77 -2.65 -29.55
C LEU A 66 21.51 -1.60 -28.45
N ALA A 67 20.51 -0.73 -28.63
CA ALA A 67 20.09 0.23 -27.61
C ALA A 67 19.62 -0.48 -26.33
N LYS A 68 18.83 -1.55 -26.44
CA LYS A 68 18.47 -2.40 -25.28
C LYS A 68 19.71 -2.94 -24.56
N THR A 69 20.71 -3.39 -25.31
CA THR A 69 21.98 -3.90 -24.74
C THR A 69 22.75 -2.79 -24.02
N LYS A 70 22.81 -1.59 -24.60
CA LYS A 70 23.38 -0.38 -23.96
C LYS A 70 22.73 -0.12 -22.60
N PHE A 71 21.40 -0.13 -22.52
CA PHE A 71 20.71 0.14 -21.25
C PHE A 71 20.84 -0.97 -20.21
N TYR A 72 21.03 -2.23 -20.63
CA TYR A 72 21.43 -3.28 -19.70
C TYR A 72 22.81 -3.01 -19.09
N ALA A 73 23.78 -2.53 -19.88
CA ALA A 73 25.09 -2.14 -19.38
C ALA A 73 24.99 -0.94 -18.42
N VAL A 74 24.13 0.05 -18.72
CA VAL A 74 23.83 1.16 -17.80
C VAL A 74 23.25 0.65 -16.48
N ALA A 75 22.32 -0.29 -16.52
CA ALA A 75 21.75 -0.89 -15.30
C ALA A 75 22.81 -1.62 -14.46
N VAL A 76 23.71 -2.38 -15.09
CA VAL A 76 24.84 -3.03 -14.41
C VAL A 76 25.74 -1.98 -13.73
N ALA A 77 26.14 -0.93 -14.46
CA ALA A 77 26.97 0.13 -13.92
C ALA A 77 26.31 0.86 -12.75
N ALA A 78 24.99 1.08 -12.81
CA ALA A 78 24.22 1.63 -11.69
C ALA A 78 24.33 0.73 -10.45
N GLY A 79 24.21 -0.59 -10.62
CA GLY A 79 24.42 -1.58 -9.55
C GLY A 79 25.82 -1.52 -8.94
N GLU A 80 26.86 -1.42 -9.77
CA GLU A 80 28.26 -1.27 -9.32
C GLU A 80 28.51 0.02 -8.53
N LEU A 81 27.74 1.08 -8.81
CA LEU A 81 27.75 2.33 -8.05
C LEU A 81 26.86 2.30 -6.79
N GLY A 82 26.24 1.16 -6.47
CA GLY A 82 25.35 1.00 -5.32
C GLY A 82 23.94 1.58 -5.53
N LEU A 83 23.56 1.92 -6.76
CA LEU A 83 22.24 2.43 -7.13
C LEU A 83 21.28 1.27 -7.37
N VAL A 84 21.04 0.49 -6.33
CA VAL A 84 20.36 -0.81 -6.40
C VAL A 84 18.90 -0.71 -6.82
N ASN A 85 18.19 0.36 -6.47
CA ASN A 85 16.80 0.57 -6.89
C ASN A 85 16.74 1.04 -8.35
N ALA A 86 17.70 1.85 -8.78
CA ALA A 86 17.82 2.29 -10.17
C ALA A 86 18.12 1.13 -11.11
N GLU A 87 19.09 0.27 -10.74
CA GLU A 87 19.36 -0.98 -11.47
C GLU A 87 18.10 -1.85 -11.54
N ARG A 88 17.44 -2.08 -10.41
CA ARG A 88 16.26 -2.94 -10.32
C ARG A 88 15.13 -2.44 -11.22
N GLY A 89 14.82 -1.15 -11.17
CA GLY A 89 13.77 -0.53 -12.00
C GLY A 89 14.09 -0.63 -13.50
N MET A 90 15.33 -0.31 -13.88
CA MET A 90 15.79 -0.39 -15.27
C MET A 90 15.79 -1.83 -15.80
N ARG A 91 16.28 -2.80 -15.02
CA ARG A 91 16.24 -4.22 -15.42
C ARG A 91 14.81 -4.73 -15.57
N HIS A 92 13.90 -4.31 -14.69
CA HIS A 92 12.49 -4.71 -14.77
C HIS A 92 11.86 -4.18 -16.06
N TYR A 93 12.11 -2.91 -16.40
CA TYR A 93 11.70 -2.28 -17.65
C TYR A 93 12.22 -3.06 -18.88
N LEU A 94 13.53 -3.30 -18.93
CA LEU A 94 14.21 -4.01 -20.04
C LEU A 94 13.85 -5.51 -20.09
N GLY A 95 13.36 -6.07 -18.99
CA GLY A 95 12.79 -7.41 -18.89
C GLY A 95 11.48 -7.56 -19.65
N ASN A 96 10.85 -6.45 -20.05
CA ASN A 96 9.76 -6.41 -21.04
C ASN A 96 8.45 -7.11 -20.60
N SER A 97 8.27 -7.40 -19.32
CA SER A 97 7.06 -8.08 -18.83
C SER A 97 5.85 -7.12 -18.76
N GLY A 98 6.08 -5.88 -18.33
CA GLY A 98 5.03 -4.92 -17.98
C GLY A 98 4.30 -5.24 -16.67
N ASN A 99 4.76 -6.25 -15.92
CA ASN A 99 4.18 -6.59 -14.62
C ASN A 99 4.43 -5.48 -13.61
N ASP A 100 3.56 -5.33 -12.62
CA ASP A 100 3.75 -4.37 -11.54
C ASP A 100 5.06 -4.64 -10.78
N LEU A 101 5.76 -3.57 -10.40
CA LEU A 101 6.93 -3.63 -9.54
C LEU A 101 6.53 -3.22 -8.11
N ASN A 102 6.64 -4.16 -7.17
CA ASN A 102 6.39 -3.84 -5.76
C ASN A 102 7.60 -3.13 -5.13
N VAL A 103 7.39 -1.94 -4.57
CA VAL A 103 8.41 -1.14 -3.86
C VAL A 103 7.93 -0.86 -2.43
N PRO A 104 8.59 -1.41 -1.40
CA PRO A 104 8.22 -1.13 -0.01
C PRO A 104 8.39 0.36 0.34
N PRO A 105 7.33 1.07 0.79
CA PRO A 105 7.43 2.47 1.20
C PRO A 105 8.48 2.70 2.29
N GLU A 106 8.73 1.71 3.14
CA GLU A 106 9.78 1.73 4.17
C GLU A 106 11.16 1.98 3.57
N SER A 107 11.49 1.31 2.46
CA SER A 107 12.77 1.46 1.77
C SER A 107 12.92 2.86 1.17
N MET A 108 11.83 3.40 0.61
CA MET A 108 11.81 4.77 0.09
C MET A 108 12.01 5.78 1.22
N MET A 109 11.26 5.65 2.32
CA MET A 109 11.38 6.55 3.46
C MET A 109 12.72 6.43 4.19
N SER A 110 13.43 5.30 4.07
CA SER A 110 14.80 5.15 4.56
C SER A 110 15.79 5.98 3.75
N GLY A 111 15.63 6.02 2.42
CA GLY A 111 16.49 6.80 1.52
C GLY A 111 16.05 8.25 1.32
N LEU A 112 14.81 8.59 1.66
CA LEU A 112 14.20 9.90 1.42
C LEU A 112 13.60 10.46 2.72
N SER A 113 14.42 11.08 3.56
CA SER A 113 13.97 11.64 4.85
C SER A 113 12.83 12.66 4.71
N LYS A 114 12.89 13.54 3.68
CA LYS A 114 11.81 14.50 3.43
C LYS A 114 10.50 13.82 3.02
N LEU A 115 10.54 12.65 2.38
CA LEU A 115 9.33 11.85 2.13
C LEU A 115 8.76 11.36 3.46
N ARG A 116 9.62 10.83 4.34
CA ARG A 116 9.22 10.34 5.66
C ARG A 116 8.55 11.44 6.50
N ASP A 117 9.09 12.65 6.47
CA ASP A 117 8.50 13.82 7.13
C ASP A 117 7.16 14.22 6.50
N SER A 118 7.05 14.19 5.18
CA SER A 118 5.82 14.50 4.46
C SER A 118 4.70 13.49 4.76
N VAL A 119 5.04 12.20 4.80
CA VAL A 119 4.14 11.11 5.18
C VAL A 119 3.68 11.27 6.63
N LYS A 120 4.62 11.58 7.55
CA LYS A 120 4.29 11.85 8.96
C LYS A 120 3.26 12.98 9.07
N ALA A 121 3.51 14.11 8.40
CA ALA A 121 2.61 15.26 8.43
C ALA A 121 1.22 14.91 7.87
N LEU A 122 1.17 14.20 6.74
CA LEU A 122 -0.08 13.77 6.13
C LEU A 122 -0.87 12.82 7.05
N ALA A 123 -0.21 11.79 7.61
CA ALA A 123 -0.84 10.85 8.53
C ALA A 123 -1.39 11.55 9.79
N GLN A 124 -0.64 12.51 10.35
CA GLN A 124 -1.08 13.28 11.51
C GLN A 124 -2.32 14.13 11.21
N ASN A 125 -2.33 14.81 10.05
CA ASN A 125 -3.44 15.68 9.66
C ASN A 125 -4.72 14.88 9.41
N GLU A 126 -4.64 13.78 8.65
CA GLU A 126 -5.78 12.91 8.35
C GLU A 126 -6.33 12.24 9.61
N ALA A 127 -5.44 11.74 10.48
CA ALA A 127 -5.84 11.15 11.75
C ALA A 127 -6.50 12.17 12.68
N ALA A 128 -5.99 13.40 12.77
CA ALA A 128 -6.59 14.45 13.58
C ALA A 128 -7.99 14.84 13.07
N ALA A 129 -8.18 14.93 11.74
CA ALA A 129 -9.48 15.18 11.14
C ALA A 129 -10.46 14.03 11.41
N ALA A 130 -10.03 12.78 11.22
CA ALA A 130 -10.82 11.59 11.51
C ALA A 130 -11.23 11.53 12.99
N TYR A 131 -10.31 11.79 13.92
CA TYR A 131 -10.59 11.84 15.36
C TYR A 131 -11.68 12.85 15.72
N LYS A 132 -11.57 14.07 15.17
CA LYS A 132 -12.53 15.16 15.42
C LYS A 132 -13.92 14.85 14.88
N SER A 133 -14.01 14.01 13.83
CA SER A 133 -15.29 13.59 13.24
C SER A 133 -16.03 12.50 14.03
N ILE A 134 -15.39 11.88 15.04
CA ILE A 134 -16.04 10.87 15.89
C ILE A 134 -16.96 11.59 16.88
N SER A 135 -18.27 11.38 16.72
CA SER A 135 -19.29 11.85 17.65
C SER A 135 -19.19 11.14 19.00
N GLY A 136 -19.55 11.84 20.08
CA GLY A 136 -19.50 11.28 21.43
C GLY A 136 -18.09 11.12 22.01
N ALA A 137 -18.01 10.47 23.18
CA ALA A 137 -16.78 10.32 23.95
C ALA A 137 -15.87 9.17 23.47
N SER A 138 -16.40 8.25 22.67
CA SER A 138 -15.66 7.09 22.14
C SER A 138 -16.18 6.66 20.77
N GLY A 139 -15.35 5.96 20.00
CA GLY A 139 -15.72 5.42 18.69
C GLY A 139 -14.51 5.21 17.79
N GLU A 140 -14.74 4.73 16.56
CA GLU A 140 -13.68 4.53 15.57
C GLU A 140 -14.04 5.21 14.24
N LYS A 141 -13.03 5.68 13.52
CA LYS A 141 -13.18 6.26 12.19
C LYS A 141 -12.03 5.82 11.29
N ALA A 142 -12.37 5.21 10.16
CA ALA A 142 -11.44 4.96 9.08
C ALA A 142 -11.25 6.22 8.23
N PHE A 143 -10.05 6.41 7.69
CA PHE A 143 -9.72 7.51 6.77
C PHE A 143 -8.83 7.02 5.63
N ARG A 144 -8.84 7.79 4.55
CA ARG A 144 -8.02 7.62 3.36
C ARG A 144 -7.69 9.00 2.80
N SER A 145 -6.41 9.32 2.68
CA SER A 145 -5.98 10.55 2.01
C SER A 145 -6.13 10.43 0.50
N SER A 146 -6.17 11.57 -0.19
CA SER A 146 -5.84 11.61 -1.62
C SER A 146 -4.35 11.33 -1.85
N TRP A 147 -4.00 11.00 -3.10
CA TRP A 147 -2.60 10.92 -3.53
C TRP A 147 -1.94 12.29 -3.46
N LYS A 148 -0.69 12.32 -3.00
CA LYS A 148 0.21 13.47 -2.98
C LYS A 148 1.45 13.14 -3.80
N ASN A 149 2.03 14.12 -4.48
CA ASN A 149 3.24 13.90 -5.26
C ASN A 149 4.49 14.19 -4.44
N PHE A 150 5.54 13.43 -4.70
CA PHE A 150 6.88 13.64 -4.16
C PHE A 150 7.89 13.48 -5.29
N TYR A 151 8.95 14.27 -5.26
CA TYR A 151 10.07 14.18 -6.20
C TYR A 151 11.35 13.93 -5.41
N ALA A 152 11.96 12.78 -5.63
CA ALA A 152 13.32 12.52 -5.16
C ALA A 152 14.28 13.49 -5.87
N THR A 153 15.29 13.97 -5.14
CA THR A 153 16.37 14.78 -5.71
C THR A 153 17.72 14.08 -5.54
N LYS A 154 18.70 14.40 -6.39
CA LYS A 154 20.07 13.88 -6.26
C LYS A 154 20.67 14.16 -4.87
N ASP A 155 20.37 15.33 -4.30
CA ASP A 155 20.83 15.71 -2.95
C ASP A 155 20.24 14.82 -1.83
N GLN A 156 19.10 14.19 -2.08
CA GLN A 156 18.48 13.26 -1.13
C GLN A 156 18.96 11.83 -1.33
N SER A 157 18.91 11.36 -2.58
CA SER A 157 19.29 10.00 -2.94
C SER A 157 19.47 9.90 -4.44
N TRP A 158 20.70 9.64 -4.88
CA TRP A 158 20.98 9.33 -6.28
C TRP A 158 20.20 8.10 -6.74
N ASP A 159 20.10 7.08 -5.88
CA ASP A 159 19.42 5.83 -6.19
C ASP A 159 17.94 6.07 -6.49
N TRP A 160 17.18 6.66 -5.56
CA TRP A 160 15.76 6.94 -5.78
C TRP A 160 15.50 8.00 -6.86
N TYR A 161 16.42 8.95 -7.03
CA TYR A 161 16.34 9.92 -8.12
C TYR A 161 16.34 9.22 -9.49
N PHE A 162 17.27 8.30 -9.74
CA PHE A 162 17.33 7.58 -11.01
C PHE A 162 16.35 6.40 -11.09
N ALA A 163 15.92 5.84 -9.95
CA ALA A 163 15.02 4.70 -9.93
C ALA A 163 13.57 5.03 -10.27
N ILE A 164 13.10 6.22 -9.90
CA ILE A 164 11.68 6.60 -10.05
C ILE A 164 11.52 8.11 -10.19
N GLY A 165 12.39 8.92 -9.56
CA GLY A 165 12.31 10.37 -9.61
C GLY A 165 11.04 10.89 -8.94
N GLY A 166 9.98 11.12 -9.72
CA GLY A 166 8.66 11.52 -9.24
C GLY A 166 7.76 10.32 -8.95
N PHE A 167 6.97 10.39 -7.88
CA PHE A 167 5.97 9.37 -7.56
C PHE A 167 4.85 9.95 -6.68
N SER A 168 3.75 9.21 -6.57
CA SER A 168 2.66 9.53 -5.65
C SER A 168 2.73 8.71 -4.37
N TYR A 169 2.33 9.32 -3.24
CA TYR A 169 2.15 8.66 -1.95
C TYR A 169 0.79 9.00 -1.32
N SER A 170 0.26 8.10 -0.49
CA SER A 170 -0.97 8.31 0.28
C SER A 170 -0.92 7.58 1.62
N VAL A 171 -1.86 7.90 2.50
CA VAL A 171 -2.02 7.23 3.80
C VAL A 171 -3.45 6.77 4.01
N THR A 172 -3.61 5.58 4.59
CA THR A 172 -4.89 5.05 5.04
C THR A 172 -4.77 4.64 6.50
N GLY A 173 -5.85 4.73 7.25
CA GLY A 173 -5.79 4.36 8.66
C GLY A 173 -7.13 4.27 9.35
N VAL A 174 -7.06 3.89 10.60
CA VAL A 174 -8.17 3.90 11.55
C VAL A 174 -7.71 4.63 12.80
N VAL A 175 -8.54 5.57 13.23
CA VAL A 175 -8.41 6.24 14.52
C VAL A 175 -9.49 5.71 15.45
N THR A 176 -9.09 5.34 16.66
CA THR A 176 -9.98 5.01 17.77
C THR A 176 -9.93 6.15 18.79
N LYS A 177 -11.09 6.62 19.23
CA LYS A 177 -11.28 7.60 20.30
C LYS A 177 -11.77 6.88 21.55
N ALA A 178 -11.16 7.16 22.70
CA ALA A 178 -11.54 6.61 23.99
C ALA A 178 -11.25 7.61 25.11
N SER A 179 -11.92 7.46 26.27
CA SER A 179 -11.65 8.27 27.47
C SER A 179 -10.23 8.05 27.95
N GLY A 180 -9.41 9.11 27.99
CA GLY A 180 -8.01 9.05 28.42
C GLY A 180 -6.98 8.85 27.30
N GLY A 181 -7.40 8.86 26.03
CA GLY A 181 -6.52 8.79 24.86
C GLY A 181 -6.84 7.61 23.96
N GLY A 182 -6.77 7.83 22.66
CA GLY A 182 -7.16 6.88 21.62
C GLY A 182 -6.01 6.02 21.08
N SER A 183 -6.18 5.52 19.86
CA SER A 183 -5.12 4.91 19.09
C SER A 183 -5.21 5.27 17.61
N LEU A 184 -4.10 5.23 16.91
CA LEU A 184 -4.01 5.38 15.47
C LEU A 184 -3.26 4.17 14.91
N LYS A 185 -3.83 3.54 13.88
CA LYS A 185 -3.15 2.57 13.03
C LYS A 185 -3.21 3.03 11.60
N TYR A 186 -2.09 3.11 10.90
CA TYR A 186 -2.06 3.58 9.51
C TYR A 186 -1.02 2.86 8.65
N ARG A 187 -1.26 2.86 7.34
CA ARG A 187 -0.32 2.42 6.31
C ARG A 187 0.01 3.56 5.37
N VAL A 188 1.19 3.46 4.78
CA VAL A 188 1.68 4.33 3.72
C VAL A 188 1.56 3.55 2.42
N HIS A 189 1.16 4.22 1.35
CA HIS A 189 1.10 3.64 0.01
C HIS A 189 1.92 4.49 -0.94
N VAL A 190 2.53 3.84 -1.92
CA VAL A 190 3.20 4.51 -3.05
C VAL A 190 2.64 3.99 -4.36
N PHE A 191 2.61 4.87 -5.35
CA PHE A 191 2.16 4.59 -6.70
C PHE A 191 3.00 5.40 -7.68
N ASP A 192 3.38 4.78 -8.78
CA ASP A 192 3.90 5.48 -9.94
C ASP A 192 3.58 4.73 -11.23
N ARG A 193 3.48 5.46 -12.32
CA ARG A 193 3.49 4.88 -13.67
C ARG A 193 4.88 5.07 -14.20
N TYR A 194 5.65 3.98 -14.22
CA TYR A 194 7.00 3.98 -14.74
C TYR A 194 6.93 4.01 -16.28
N ASN A 195 6.75 5.22 -16.79
CA ASN A 195 6.59 5.55 -18.19
C ASN A 195 7.75 6.44 -18.67
N TRP A 196 7.96 6.48 -19.98
CA TRP A 196 8.99 7.32 -20.59
C TRP A 196 8.30 8.25 -21.58
N ASP A 197 8.35 9.56 -21.36
CA ASP A 197 7.74 10.54 -22.27
C ASP A 197 8.78 11.12 -23.24
N ALA A 198 8.33 11.61 -24.40
CA ALA A 198 9.21 12.38 -25.27
C ALA A 198 9.55 13.76 -24.67
N GLY A 199 10.79 14.24 -24.88
CA GLY A 199 11.20 15.60 -24.54
C GLY A 199 11.81 15.79 -23.14
N LYS A 200 12.12 14.69 -22.44
CA LYS A 200 12.87 14.68 -21.19
C LYS A 200 14.22 14.00 -21.41
N SER A 201 15.23 14.43 -20.66
CA SER A 201 16.55 13.81 -20.65
C SER A 201 17.17 13.86 -19.27
N VAL A 202 18.10 12.95 -19.02
CA VAL A 202 18.85 12.86 -17.79
C VAL A 202 20.34 12.68 -18.09
N ASP A 203 21.16 13.47 -17.40
CA ASP A 203 22.60 13.31 -17.40
C ASP A 203 23.04 12.44 -16.22
N ILE A 204 23.77 11.36 -16.52
CA ILE A 204 24.46 10.52 -15.54
C ILE A 204 25.96 10.55 -15.84
N GLY A 205 26.69 11.37 -15.08
CA GLY A 205 28.11 11.60 -15.33
C GLY A 205 28.35 12.22 -16.71
N PRO A 206 29.27 11.68 -17.55
CA PRO A 206 29.53 12.20 -18.89
C PRO A 206 28.49 11.75 -19.94
N PHE A 207 27.48 10.98 -19.55
CA PHE A 207 26.52 10.38 -20.46
C PHE A 207 25.18 11.11 -20.40
N HIS A 208 24.73 11.57 -21.56
CA HIS A 208 23.41 12.14 -21.78
C HIS A 208 22.45 11.04 -22.24
N PHE A 209 21.30 10.92 -21.59
CA PHE A 209 20.27 9.95 -21.95
C PHE A 209 18.97 10.70 -22.24
N GLU A 210 18.49 10.55 -23.47
CA GLU A 210 17.18 11.03 -23.87
C GLU A 210 16.13 9.98 -23.48
N ASP A 211 15.07 10.40 -22.80
CA ASP A 211 13.95 9.51 -22.43
C ASP A 211 13.31 8.88 -23.68
N THR A 212 13.44 9.54 -24.83
CA THR A 212 13.00 9.02 -26.13
C THR A 212 13.71 7.72 -26.54
N GLU A 213 14.97 7.50 -26.14
CA GLU A 213 15.67 6.25 -26.45
C GLU A 213 15.04 5.06 -25.70
N LEU A 214 14.67 5.26 -24.44
CA LEU A 214 13.97 4.26 -23.63
C LEU A 214 12.53 4.09 -24.12
N GLY A 215 11.79 5.19 -24.32
CA GLY A 215 10.45 5.15 -24.89
C GLY A 215 10.39 4.39 -26.23
N ASN A 216 11.39 4.56 -27.10
CA ASN A 216 11.46 3.78 -28.35
C ASN A 216 11.54 2.28 -28.09
N LEU A 217 12.24 1.80 -27.05
CA LEU A 217 12.22 0.37 -26.71
C LEU A 217 10.81 -0.12 -26.37
N HIS A 218 9.95 0.73 -25.76
CA HIS A 218 8.55 0.42 -25.51
C HIS A 218 7.73 0.27 -26.80
N LEU A 219 7.80 1.29 -27.66
CA LEU A 219 7.11 1.28 -28.95
C LEU A 219 7.54 0.08 -29.81
N LYS A 220 8.79 -0.35 -29.68
CA LYS A 220 9.41 -1.44 -30.43
C LYS A 220 9.23 -2.83 -29.80
N GLY A 221 8.49 -2.93 -28.69
CA GLY A 221 8.25 -4.21 -28.00
C GLY A 221 9.49 -4.83 -27.34
N LEU A 222 10.53 -4.03 -27.11
CA LEU A 222 11.81 -4.47 -26.56
C LEU A 222 11.94 -4.23 -25.05
N ALA A 223 11.21 -3.26 -24.51
CA ALA A 223 11.08 -3.00 -23.08
C ALA A 223 9.62 -2.61 -22.79
N ARG A 224 9.16 -2.69 -21.54
CA ARG A 224 7.74 -2.44 -21.25
C ARG A 224 7.58 -1.57 -20.02
N GLU A 225 6.82 -0.49 -20.19
CA GLU A 225 6.39 0.38 -19.11
C GLU A 225 5.52 -0.41 -18.13
N TYR A 226 5.53 -0.02 -16.87
CA TYR A 226 4.88 -0.77 -15.81
C TYR A 226 4.41 0.15 -14.70
N THR A 227 3.61 -0.39 -13.78
CA THR A 227 3.18 0.34 -12.59
C THR A 227 4.04 -0.03 -11.38
N VAL A 228 4.46 0.96 -10.62
CA VAL A 228 5.07 0.77 -9.30
C VAL A 228 3.99 0.87 -8.25
N ARG A 229 3.97 -0.09 -7.31
CA ARG A 229 3.06 -0.07 -6.16
C ARG A 229 3.77 -0.45 -4.88
N GLY A 230 3.28 0.05 -3.77
CA GLY A 230 3.78 -0.38 -2.46
C GLY A 230 2.82 -0.05 -1.35
N SER A 231 2.80 -0.88 -0.31
CA SER A 231 2.10 -0.61 0.93
C SER A 231 2.99 -0.99 2.10
N SER A 232 3.08 -0.10 3.09
CA SER A 232 3.87 -0.37 4.29
C SER A 232 3.20 -1.37 5.21
N ALA A 233 3.97 -1.92 6.14
CA ALA A 233 3.47 -2.45 7.39
C ALA A 233 2.64 -1.39 8.15
N VAL A 234 1.88 -1.86 9.14
CA VAL A 234 1.07 -0.97 9.98
C VAL A 234 1.97 -0.18 10.92
N ASN A 235 1.83 1.14 10.90
CA ASN A 235 2.37 2.03 11.90
C ASN A 235 1.32 2.22 13.00
N GLU A 236 1.71 2.01 14.26
CA GLU A 236 0.80 2.12 15.41
C GLU A 236 1.22 3.25 16.35
N VAL A 237 0.25 4.04 16.80
CA VAL A 237 0.42 5.10 17.79
C VAL A 237 -0.59 4.88 18.90
N LYS A 238 -0.10 4.65 20.12
CA LYS A 238 -0.91 4.52 21.33
C LYS A 238 -1.19 5.90 21.93
N LYS A 239 -2.28 6.01 22.70
CA LYS A 239 -2.70 7.25 23.38
C LYS A 239 -2.84 8.44 22.40
N PHE A 240 -3.23 8.17 21.16
CA PHE A 240 -3.37 9.21 20.14
C PHE A 240 -4.49 10.19 20.51
N THR A 241 -4.19 11.47 20.37
CA THR A 241 -5.10 12.60 20.41
C THR A 241 -4.75 13.56 19.27
N PRO A 242 -5.62 14.51 18.90
CA PRO A 242 -5.31 15.51 17.87
C PRO A 242 -4.08 16.39 18.18
N THR A 243 -3.63 16.43 19.43
CA THR A 243 -2.43 17.17 19.87
C THR A 243 -1.18 16.29 19.96
N THR A 244 -1.31 14.98 19.74
CA THR A 244 -0.18 14.04 19.75
C THR A 244 0.70 14.29 18.54
N VAL A 245 2.00 14.52 18.77
CA VAL A 245 3.00 14.47 17.71
C VAL A 245 3.33 13.00 17.45
N ILE A 246 2.95 12.48 16.28
CA ILE A 246 3.16 11.06 15.98
C ILE A 246 4.66 10.78 15.74
N PRO A 247 5.16 9.58 16.06
CA PRO A 247 6.52 9.20 15.68
C PRO A 247 6.65 9.17 14.14
N PRO A 248 7.87 9.39 13.60
CA PRO A 248 8.12 9.15 12.18
C PRO A 248 7.72 7.72 11.79
N PRO A 249 7.15 7.50 10.59
CA PRO A 249 6.83 6.16 10.10
C PRO A 249 8.04 5.22 10.17
N SER A 250 7.80 3.92 10.37
CA SER A 250 8.84 2.91 10.33
C SER A 250 9.54 2.87 8.97
N THR A 251 10.85 2.62 8.98
CA THR A 251 11.67 2.38 7.78
C THR A 251 12.07 0.91 7.66
N GLY A 252 11.41 0.00 8.38
CA GLY A 252 11.61 -1.44 8.26
C GLY A 252 12.88 -1.98 8.93
N GLY A 253 13.71 -1.13 9.55
CA GLY A 253 14.81 -1.57 10.40
C GLY A 253 14.29 -2.17 11.71
N ARG A 254 14.85 -3.31 12.14
CA ARG A 254 14.69 -3.77 13.52
C ARG A 254 15.30 -2.70 14.43
N GLY A 255 14.49 -2.11 15.30
CA GLY A 255 14.98 -1.34 16.45
C GLY A 255 15.64 -2.24 17.47
#